data_AF-A0A9P4HG65-F1
#
_entry.id   AF-A0A9P4HG65-F1
#
_cell.length_a   1.000
_cell.length_b   1.000
_cell.length_c   1.000
_cell.angle_alpha   90.00
_cell.angle_beta   90.00
_cell.angle_gamma   90.00
#
_symmetry.space_group_name_H-M   'P 1'
#
loop_
_entity.id
_entity.type
_entity.pdbx_description
1 polymer ?
#
loop_
_entity_poly.entity_id
_entity_poly.type
_entity_poly.pdbx_seq_one_letter_code
_entity_poly.pdbx_strand_id
1 'polypeptide(L)'
;MADWSDLPAALKGNQSKFNELLQSDAQLKAFTTSDAIDKAATFGIKSSGSDNTLLITVTNGSAKASSGTAKDALFTLSALPEQWEQHFQTVPKMPYQSYWGMFGMNIKQKGIEVQGDQSAFAHWTHVWRRVLEIAHDAQCGPMPEDEQKEPEFDYLTGKYVYLEAPVWGRSKIFYESSGDGKQAIVFLHTAGSDSRQYHGVMNDARMRKKCTMYAFDLPGHGRSFPSRSYFPGAHTNTEDSYVGIIAAFVKTLGLRRPIICGASMAGQVCLAVAIRHKEVGAAGTIPLQGSEYLNMERQWYDRSPYVNQSLFNPEWIYGMMAPTAPLANKQLIWHLYSAQAYGIFHGDLDFYFGGWDGRTRIASIDTQSCPVYMLTGEYDWSNTPEMSQKTADKIPGAMHKAMPDLGHFPATENPAKFVPHLIEAIDHIQRVRSESLSTMRLGDGTD
;
A
#
# COMPACT_ATOMS: atom_id res chain seq x y z
N MET A 1 12.64 -32.78 5.44
CA MET A 1 12.33 -31.48 4.82
C MET A 1 12.40 -31.68 3.31
N ALA A 2 11.50 -31.03 2.56
CA ALA A 2 11.54 -31.11 1.09
C ALA A 2 12.85 -30.46 0.58
N ASP A 3 13.46 -31.05 -0.43
CA ASP A 3 14.62 -30.46 -1.08
C ASP A 3 14.15 -29.40 -2.09
N TRP A 4 14.28 -28.13 -1.72
CA TRP A 4 13.86 -27.00 -2.54
C TRP A 4 14.85 -26.67 -3.67
N SER A 5 15.92 -27.43 -3.86
CA SER A 5 16.81 -27.28 -5.02
C SER A 5 16.11 -27.63 -6.35
N ASP A 6 15.03 -28.41 -6.29
CA ASP A 6 14.14 -28.71 -7.41
C ASP A 6 12.68 -28.46 -6.99
N LEU A 7 12.14 -27.30 -7.38
CA LEU A 7 10.79 -26.87 -7.01
C LEU A 7 9.69 -27.88 -7.43
N PRO A 8 9.63 -28.36 -8.69
CA PRO A 8 8.68 -29.43 -9.04
C PRO A 8 8.79 -30.67 -8.17
N ALA A 9 10.00 -31.11 -7.84
CA ALA A 9 10.20 -32.26 -6.97
C ALA A 9 9.72 -31.99 -5.53
N ALA A 10 10.00 -30.80 -4.99
CA ALA A 10 9.54 -30.37 -3.66
C ALA A 10 8.01 -30.36 -3.54
N LEU A 11 7.31 -29.97 -4.61
CA LEU A 11 5.84 -29.88 -4.66
C LEU A 11 5.16 -31.19 -5.10
N LYS A 12 5.90 -32.20 -5.54
CA LYS A 12 5.38 -33.44 -6.14
C LYS A 12 4.37 -34.17 -5.25
N GLY A 13 4.58 -34.14 -3.92
CA GLY A 13 3.69 -34.77 -2.95
C GLY A 13 2.25 -34.25 -2.97
N ASN A 14 2.05 -33.01 -3.43
CA ASN A 14 0.75 -32.33 -3.45
C ASN A 14 0.26 -32.01 -4.88
N GLN A 15 0.86 -32.63 -5.91
CA GLN A 15 0.55 -32.34 -7.31
C GLN A 15 -0.93 -32.58 -7.67
N SER A 16 -1.55 -33.64 -7.15
CA SER A 16 -2.97 -33.92 -7.42
C SER A 16 -3.87 -32.81 -6.87
N LYS A 17 -3.61 -32.37 -5.64
CA LYS A 17 -4.35 -31.28 -4.99
C LYS A 17 -4.13 -29.95 -5.70
N PHE A 18 -2.89 -29.65 -6.10
CA PHE A 18 -2.57 -28.46 -6.89
C PHE A 18 -3.34 -28.43 -8.21
N ASN A 19 -3.35 -29.54 -8.96
CA ASN A 19 -4.10 -29.65 -10.22
C ASN A 19 -5.61 -29.49 -10.03
N GLU A 20 -6.19 -30.04 -8.95
CA GLU A 20 -7.60 -29.89 -8.62
C GLU A 20 -7.96 -28.43 -8.30
N LEU A 21 -7.13 -27.74 -7.52
CA LEU A 21 -7.33 -26.33 -7.19
C LEU A 21 -7.18 -25.43 -8.42
N LEU A 22 -6.23 -25.71 -9.31
CA LEU A 22 -6.08 -24.96 -10.58
C LEU A 22 -7.33 -25.02 -11.47
N GLN A 23 -8.11 -26.11 -11.42
CA GLN A 23 -9.35 -26.24 -12.19
C GLN A 23 -10.58 -25.65 -11.47
N SER A 24 -10.57 -25.64 -10.14
CA SER A 24 -11.73 -25.25 -9.33
C SER A 24 -11.67 -23.79 -8.81
N ASP A 25 -10.50 -23.14 -8.84
CA ASP A 25 -10.35 -21.76 -8.35
C ASP A 25 -11.14 -20.74 -9.19
N ALA A 26 -12.12 -20.10 -8.56
CA ALA A 26 -13.03 -19.17 -9.22
C ALA A 26 -12.32 -17.89 -9.71
N GLN A 27 -11.35 -17.39 -8.95
CA GLN A 27 -10.61 -16.17 -9.31
C GLN A 27 -9.72 -16.41 -10.53
N LEU A 28 -8.95 -17.49 -10.53
CA LEU A 28 -8.13 -17.90 -11.67
C LEU A 28 -8.97 -18.15 -12.92
N LYS A 29 -10.13 -18.80 -12.77
CA LYS A 29 -11.07 -18.99 -13.89
C LYS A 29 -11.58 -17.65 -14.42
N ALA A 30 -11.96 -16.71 -13.56
CA ALA A 30 -12.40 -15.38 -13.98
C ALA A 30 -11.31 -14.61 -14.74
N PHE A 31 -10.06 -14.72 -14.28
CA PHE A 31 -8.89 -14.12 -14.94
C PHE A 31 -8.53 -14.74 -16.29
N THR A 32 -8.84 -16.02 -16.49
CA THR A 32 -8.48 -16.75 -17.71
C THR A 32 -9.64 -16.91 -18.70
N THR A 33 -10.86 -16.51 -18.35
CA THR A 33 -12.04 -16.64 -19.23
C THR A 33 -12.17 -15.40 -20.12
N SER A 34 -11.59 -15.47 -21.31
CA SER A 34 -11.66 -14.41 -22.33
C SER A 34 -11.34 -14.96 -23.70
N ASP A 35 -12.19 -14.67 -24.70
CA ASP A 35 -11.94 -15.04 -26.10
C ASP A 35 -10.73 -14.33 -26.71
N ALA A 36 -10.19 -13.31 -26.03
CA ALA A 36 -8.91 -12.69 -26.39
C ALA A 36 -7.71 -13.61 -26.10
N ILE A 37 -7.89 -14.69 -25.33
CA ILE A 37 -6.88 -15.74 -25.12
C ILE A 37 -7.06 -16.78 -26.24
N ASP A 38 -6.65 -16.40 -27.45
CA ASP A 38 -6.76 -17.21 -28.67
C ASP A 38 -5.63 -18.24 -28.84
N LYS A 39 -4.56 -18.08 -28.06
CA LYS A 39 -3.38 -18.96 -28.02
C LYS A 39 -3.01 -19.30 -26.60
N ALA A 40 -2.47 -20.50 -26.41
CA ALA A 40 -1.93 -20.91 -25.14
C ALA A 40 -0.70 -20.06 -24.78
N ALA A 41 -0.59 -19.66 -23.51
CA ALA A 41 0.57 -18.99 -22.96
C ALA A 41 1.16 -19.82 -21.81
N THR A 42 2.47 -20.05 -21.84
CA THR A 42 3.15 -20.86 -20.83
C THR A 42 4.16 -20.02 -20.07
N PHE A 43 4.14 -20.06 -18.74
CA PHE A 43 5.16 -19.49 -17.88
C PHE A 43 5.73 -20.53 -16.91
N GLY A 44 6.94 -20.29 -16.44
CA GLY A 44 7.68 -21.20 -15.56
C GLY A 44 7.85 -20.67 -14.14
N ILE A 45 8.00 -21.58 -13.18
CA ILE A 45 8.44 -21.30 -11.82
C ILE A 45 9.55 -22.32 -11.48
N LYS A 46 10.71 -21.86 -11.01
CA LYS A 46 11.86 -22.74 -10.76
C LYS A 46 12.72 -22.32 -9.57
N SER A 47 13.46 -23.29 -9.06
CA SER A 47 14.60 -23.03 -8.19
C SER A 47 15.82 -22.63 -9.03
N SER A 48 16.52 -21.60 -8.60
CA SER A 48 17.77 -21.14 -9.18
C SER A 48 18.80 -22.28 -9.14
N GLY A 49 19.39 -22.62 -10.29
CA GLY A 49 20.35 -23.73 -10.43
C GLY A 49 19.77 -25.07 -10.88
N SER A 50 18.44 -25.23 -10.92
CA SER A 50 17.78 -26.41 -11.51
C SER A 50 17.25 -26.12 -12.91
N ASP A 51 17.29 -27.08 -13.83
CA ASP A 51 16.61 -26.96 -15.13
C ASP A 51 15.15 -27.43 -15.08
N ASN A 52 14.79 -28.22 -14.06
CA ASN A 52 13.43 -28.71 -13.86
C ASN A 52 12.52 -27.55 -13.45
N THR A 53 11.53 -27.25 -14.28
CA THR A 53 10.68 -26.07 -14.16
C THR A 53 9.23 -26.49 -14.04
N LEU A 54 8.50 -25.88 -13.10
CA LEU A 54 7.04 -26.00 -13.01
C LEU A 54 6.43 -25.10 -14.09
N LEU A 55 5.89 -25.71 -15.14
CA LEU A 55 5.29 -25.01 -16.26
C LEU A 55 3.78 -24.89 -16.08
N ILE A 56 3.27 -23.68 -16.23
CA ILE A 56 1.85 -23.37 -16.16
C ILE A 56 1.41 -22.91 -17.54
N THR A 57 0.57 -23.72 -18.19
CA THR A 57 -0.01 -23.40 -19.50
C THR A 57 -1.42 -22.89 -19.32
N VAL A 58 -1.66 -21.67 -19.78
CA VAL A 58 -2.94 -20.95 -19.69
C VAL A 58 -3.63 -20.99 -21.05
N THR A 59 -4.92 -21.29 -21.04
CA THR A 59 -5.83 -21.26 -22.19
C THR A 59 -7.14 -20.60 -21.76
N ASN A 60 -8.01 -20.22 -22.70
CA ASN A 60 -9.31 -19.63 -22.37
C ASN A 60 -10.09 -20.52 -21.38
N GLY A 61 -10.30 -20.00 -20.17
CA GLY A 61 -11.01 -20.62 -19.06
C GLY A 61 -10.27 -21.73 -18.31
N SER A 62 -8.97 -21.94 -18.52
CA SER A 62 -8.21 -23.02 -17.85
C SER A 62 -6.72 -22.72 -17.71
N ALA A 63 -6.13 -23.18 -16.61
CA ALA A 63 -4.68 -23.29 -16.43
C ALA A 63 -4.29 -24.73 -16.07
N LYS A 64 -3.16 -25.22 -16.57
CA LYS A 64 -2.66 -26.58 -16.31
C LYS A 64 -1.19 -26.56 -15.93
N ALA A 65 -0.82 -27.35 -14.92
CA ALA A 65 0.56 -27.54 -14.50
C ALA A 65 1.19 -28.77 -15.16
N SER A 66 2.48 -28.65 -15.48
CA SER A 66 3.34 -29.74 -15.96
C SER A 66 4.79 -29.49 -15.53
N SER A 67 5.67 -30.47 -15.72
CA SER A 67 7.11 -30.31 -15.50
C SER A 67 7.82 -30.30 -16.85
N GLY A 68 8.82 -29.45 -17.00
CA GLY A 68 9.60 -29.32 -18.23
C GLY A 68 10.83 -28.44 -18.01
N THR A 69 11.20 -27.66 -19.02
CA THR A 69 12.38 -26.77 -18.94
C THR A 69 11.99 -25.31 -19.10
N ALA A 70 12.83 -24.39 -18.63
CA ALA A 70 12.60 -22.96 -18.79
C ALA A 70 12.51 -22.50 -20.27
N LYS A 71 12.98 -23.32 -21.22
CA LYS A 71 12.88 -23.03 -22.67
C LYS A 71 11.45 -23.17 -23.23
N ASP A 72 10.58 -23.86 -22.50
CA ASP A 72 9.19 -24.11 -22.88
C ASP A 72 8.24 -22.98 -22.39
N ALA A 73 8.79 -21.96 -21.72
CA ALA A 73 8.05 -20.85 -21.11
C ALA A 73 8.43 -19.50 -21.74
N LEU A 74 7.45 -18.60 -21.84
CA LEU A 74 7.64 -17.21 -22.25
C LEU A 74 8.54 -16.47 -21.26
N PHE A 75 8.28 -16.68 -19.97
CA PHE A 75 9.08 -16.17 -18.87
C PHE A 75 9.10 -17.16 -17.71
N THR A 76 10.07 -17.03 -16.82
CA THR A 76 10.22 -17.87 -15.63
C THR A 76 10.46 -17.03 -14.39
N LEU A 77 9.74 -17.36 -13.32
CA LEU A 77 9.97 -16.87 -11.96
C LEU A 77 11.05 -17.77 -11.31
N SER A 78 12.21 -17.20 -11.02
CA SER A 78 13.35 -17.92 -10.41
C SER A 78 13.66 -17.37 -9.02
N ALA A 79 13.80 -18.26 -8.04
CA ALA A 79 14.28 -17.92 -6.69
C ALA A 79 15.23 -18.99 -6.15
N LEU A 80 16.09 -18.64 -5.19
CA LEU A 80 16.95 -19.60 -4.51
C LEU A 80 16.13 -20.63 -3.71
N PRO A 81 16.65 -21.85 -3.51
CA PRO A 81 15.97 -22.90 -2.75
C PRO A 81 15.47 -22.45 -1.38
N GLU A 82 16.31 -21.77 -0.61
CA GLU A 82 15.98 -21.25 0.72
C GLU A 82 14.88 -20.18 0.69
N GLN A 83 14.73 -19.44 -0.41
CA GLN A 83 13.69 -18.43 -0.57
C GLN A 83 12.33 -19.08 -0.88
N TRP A 84 12.33 -20.14 -1.71
CA TRP A 84 11.13 -20.97 -1.87
C TRP A 84 10.73 -21.65 -0.57
N GLU A 85 11.69 -22.17 0.20
CA GLU A 85 11.41 -22.74 1.52
C GLU A 85 10.72 -21.74 2.46
N GLN A 86 11.11 -20.46 2.43
CA GLN A 86 10.43 -19.41 3.19
C GLN A 86 9.04 -19.06 2.63
N HIS A 87 8.89 -19.01 1.31
CA HIS A 87 7.61 -18.73 0.65
C HIS A 87 6.56 -19.79 0.97
N PHE A 88 6.97 -21.07 1.08
CA PHE A 88 6.09 -22.20 1.39
C PHE A 88 6.04 -22.53 2.90
N GLN A 89 6.15 -21.52 3.76
CA GLN A 89 5.76 -21.63 5.17
C GLN A 89 4.26 -21.35 5.33
N THR A 90 3.61 -21.89 6.38
CA THR A 90 2.17 -21.66 6.62
C THR A 90 1.81 -20.17 6.67
N VAL A 91 2.65 -19.36 7.32
CA VAL A 91 2.60 -17.90 7.25
C VAL A 91 4.02 -17.42 6.93
N PRO A 92 4.31 -17.10 5.67
CA PRO A 92 5.63 -16.60 5.27
C PRO A 92 5.90 -15.25 5.90
N LYS A 93 7.13 -15.02 6.38
CA LYS A 93 7.56 -13.72 6.91
C LYS A 93 7.90 -12.75 5.77
N MET A 94 7.95 -11.46 6.07
CA MET A 94 8.49 -10.47 5.15
C MET A 94 9.93 -10.80 4.73
N PRO A 95 10.31 -10.71 3.43
CA PRO A 95 9.51 -10.33 2.26
C PRO A 95 8.94 -11.51 1.45
N TYR A 96 8.88 -12.71 2.04
CA TYR A 96 8.52 -13.97 1.38
C TYR A 96 7.01 -14.21 1.22
N GLN A 97 6.15 -13.30 1.71
CA GLN A 97 4.69 -13.41 1.60
C GLN A 97 4.18 -13.36 0.15
N SER A 98 4.98 -12.86 -0.78
CA SER A 98 4.65 -12.86 -2.20
C SER A 98 5.91 -12.84 -3.06
N TYR A 99 5.79 -13.29 -4.31
CA TYR A 99 6.89 -13.14 -5.26
C TYR A 99 7.21 -11.67 -5.55
N TRP A 100 6.23 -10.77 -5.46
CA TRP A 100 6.48 -9.32 -5.55
C TRP A 100 7.36 -8.80 -4.42
N GLY A 101 7.11 -9.25 -3.18
CA GLY A 101 7.98 -8.95 -2.05
C GLY A 101 9.39 -9.52 -2.23
N MET A 102 9.47 -10.75 -2.73
CA MET A 102 10.75 -11.39 -3.01
C MET A 102 11.54 -10.67 -4.11
N PHE A 103 10.85 -10.35 -5.21
CA PHE A 103 11.39 -9.65 -6.38
C PHE A 103 11.81 -8.22 -6.03
N GLY A 104 11.10 -7.59 -5.08
CA GLY A 104 11.57 -6.49 -4.25
C GLY A 104 12.21 -5.34 -5.02
N MET A 105 11.43 -4.30 -5.35
CA MET A 105 11.97 -3.10 -6.02
C MET A 105 12.85 -2.25 -5.10
N ASN A 106 12.58 -2.28 -3.78
CA ASN A 106 13.40 -1.63 -2.76
C ASN A 106 14.35 -2.61 -2.07
N ILE A 107 13.85 -3.76 -1.61
CA ILE A 107 14.67 -4.84 -1.03
C ILE A 107 15.16 -5.76 -2.16
N LYS A 108 16.33 -5.44 -2.74
CA LYS A 108 16.95 -6.30 -3.76
C LYS A 108 17.56 -7.55 -3.13
N GLN A 109 16.99 -8.72 -3.43
CA GLN A 109 17.51 -10.00 -2.96
C GLN A 109 18.32 -10.71 -4.04
N LYS A 110 19.41 -11.36 -3.63
CA LYS A 110 20.21 -12.17 -4.55
C LYS A 110 19.39 -13.38 -5.01
N GLY A 111 19.46 -13.68 -6.31
CA GLY A 111 18.92 -14.91 -6.90
C GLY A 111 17.40 -14.94 -7.14
N ILE A 112 16.71 -13.81 -6.92
CA ILE A 112 15.32 -13.59 -7.38
C ILE A 112 15.34 -12.89 -8.73
N GLU A 113 14.73 -13.50 -9.74
CA GLU A 113 14.74 -12.96 -11.10
C GLU A 113 13.47 -13.32 -11.88
N VAL A 114 13.09 -12.45 -12.81
CA VAL A 114 12.16 -12.79 -13.89
C VAL A 114 12.99 -12.96 -15.15
N GLN A 115 13.09 -14.19 -15.65
CA GLN A 115 13.88 -14.54 -16.83
C GLN A 115 12.96 -14.67 -18.06
N GLY A 116 13.40 -14.21 -19.23
CA GLY A 116 12.61 -14.28 -20.47
C GLY A 116 11.79 -13.00 -20.75
N ASP A 117 10.62 -13.17 -21.36
CA ASP A 117 9.77 -12.08 -21.84
C ASP A 117 9.15 -11.27 -20.68
N GLN A 118 9.69 -10.08 -20.47
CA GLN A 118 9.25 -9.14 -19.44
C GLN A 118 7.83 -8.59 -19.70
N SER A 119 7.42 -8.48 -20.97
CA SER A 119 6.06 -8.03 -21.31
C SER A 119 5.06 -9.11 -20.96
N ALA A 120 5.35 -10.37 -21.29
CA ALA A 120 4.51 -11.50 -20.91
C ALA A 120 4.39 -11.62 -19.38
N PHE A 121 5.48 -11.42 -18.63
CA PHE A 121 5.43 -11.37 -17.17
C PHE A 121 4.44 -10.33 -16.65
N ALA A 122 4.47 -9.11 -17.20
CA ALA A 122 3.57 -8.03 -16.81
C ALA A 122 2.12 -8.30 -17.25
N HIS A 123 1.90 -8.85 -18.46
CA HIS A 123 0.57 -9.17 -18.97
C HIS A 123 -0.12 -10.25 -18.15
N TRP A 124 0.62 -11.27 -17.71
CA TRP A 124 0.09 -12.44 -17.01
C TRP A 124 0.19 -12.34 -15.48
N THR A 125 0.44 -11.14 -14.92
CA THR A 125 0.67 -11.00 -13.48
C THR A 125 -0.43 -11.47 -12.56
N HIS A 126 -1.67 -11.18 -12.94
CA HIS A 126 -2.87 -11.64 -12.25
C HIS A 126 -3.01 -13.17 -12.24
N VAL A 127 -2.48 -13.85 -13.26
CA VAL A 127 -2.48 -15.31 -13.35
C VAL A 127 -1.34 -15.93 -12.57
N TRP A 128 -0.08 -15.52 -12.81
CA TRP A 128 1.05 -16.17 -12.15
C TRP A 128 1.05 -15.92 -10.63
N ARG A 129 0.59 -14.75 -10.16
CA ARG A 129 0.46 -14.48 -8.71
C ARG A 129 -0.58 -15.41 -8.09
N ARG A 130 -1.76 -15.54 -8.70
CA ARG A 130 -2.82 -16.43 -8.20
C ARG A 130 -2.40 -17.89 -8.23
N VAL A 131 -1.67 -18.32 -9.25
CA VAL A 131 -1.14 -19.68 -9.33
C VAL A 131 -0.13 -19.98 -8.22
N LEU A 132 0.71 -19.01 -7.84
CA LEU A 132 1.60 -19.17 -6.67
C LEU A 132 0.82 -19.31 -5.36
N GLU A 133 -0.26 -18.55 -5.15
CA GLU A 133 -1.13 -18.74 -3.97
C GLU A 133 -1.79 -20.12 -3.97
N ILE A 134 -2.28 -20.58 -5.13
CA ILE A 134 -2.87 -21.92 -5.23
C ILE A 134 -1.83 -23.02 -4.97
N ALA A 135 -0.59 -22.83 -5.44
CA ALA A 135 0.51 -23.74 -5.15
C ALA A 135 0.84 -23.76 -3.66
N HIS A 136 0.84 -22.59 -3.01
CA HIS A 136 0.99 -22.45 -1.57
C HIS A 136 -0.13 -23.19 -0.83
N ASP A 137 -1.40 -22.94 -1.14
CA ASP A 137 -2.54 -23.59 -0.50
C ASP A 137 -2.53 -25.12 -0.69
N ALA A 138 -2.08 -25.58 -1.85
CA ALA A 138 -1.89 -27.01 -2.12
C ALA A 138 -0.86 -27.62 -1.17
N GLN A 139 0.29 -26.97 -1.01
CA GLN A 139 1.44 -27.44 -0.24
C GLN A 139 1.29 -27.28 1.27
N CYS A 140 0.82 -26.11 1.72
CA CYS A 140 0.85 -25.65 3.11
C CYS A 140 -0.54 -25.70 3.77
N GLY A 141 -1.60 -25.87 2.98
CA GLY A 141 -2.97 -25.59 3.39
C GLY A 141 -3.33 -24.11 3.17
N PRO A 142 -4.63 -23.76 3.21
CA PRO A 142 -5.08 -22.38 3.00
C PRO A 142 -4.37 -21.40 3.94
N MET A 143 -3.98 -20.25 3.42
CA MET A 143 -3.42 -19.15 4.22
C MET A 143 -4.38 -18.81 5.38
N PRO A 144 -3.91 -18.78 6.64
CA PRO A 144 -4.72 -18.29 7.75
C PRO A 144 -5.12 -16.83 7.51
N GLU A 145 -6.42 -16.53 7.58
CA GLU A 145 -6.93 -15.17 7.38
C GLU A 145 -7.64 -14.67 8.63
N ASP A 146 -7.40 -13.42 8.97
CA ASP A 146 -8.18 -12.71 9.99
C ASP A 146 -9.61 -12.48 9.48
N GLU A 147 -10.58 -12.40 10.40
CA GLU A 147 -11.96 -12.08 10.05
C GLU A 147 -12.18 -10.56 9.97
N GLN A 148 -12.80 -10.10 8.89
CA GLN A 148 -13.40 -8.77 8.81
C GLN A 148 -14.89 -8.88 9.07
N LYS A 149 -15.35 -8.31 10.18
CA LYS A 149 -16.78 -8.21 10.45
C LYS A 149 -17.43 -7.24 9.47
N GLU A 150 -18.51 -7.69 8.83
CA GLU A 150 -19.36 -6.82 8.02
C GLU A 150 -20.16 -5.89 8.94
N PRO A 151 -20.06 -4.57 8.77
CA PRO A 151 -20.81 -3.63 9.60
C PRO A 151 -22.28 -3.60 9.17
N GLU A 152 -23.20 -3.59 10.15
CA GLU A 152 -24.64 -3.37 9.87
C GLU A 152 -24.96 -1.93 9.46
N PHE A 153 -24.14 -0.97 9.92
CA PHE A 153 -24.34 0.46 9.71
C PHE A 153 -23.06 1.11 9.19
N ASP A 154 -23.24 2.02 8.23
CA ASP A 154 -22.20 2.95 7.78
C ASP A 154 -22.45 4.33 8.40
N TYR A 155 -21.41 4.91 9.01
CA TYR A 155 -21.47 6.19 9.71
C TYR A 155 -20.84 7.35 8.93
N LEU A 156 -20.40 7.11 7.69
CA LEU A 156 -19.76 8.14 6.88
C LEU A 156 -20.80 9.02 6.18
N THR A 157 -20.46 10.30 6.04
CA THR A 157 -21.21 11.25 5.20
C THR A 157 -20.28 11.84 4.16
N GLY A 158 -20.63 11.67 2.88
CA GLY A 158 -19.90 12.22 1.74
C GLY A 158 -20.43 13.59 1.30
N LYS A 159 -19.51 14.51 0.97
CA LYS A 159 -19.80 15.87 0.48
C LYS A 159 -18.79 16.31 -0.56
N TYR A 160 -19.14 17.35 -1.31
CA TYR A 160 -18.21 18.03 -2.21
C TYR A 160 -17.90 19.44 -1.72
N VAL A 161 -16.68 19.90 -1.95
CA VAL A 161 -16.23 21.27 -1.72
C VAL A 161 -15.34 21.73 -2.88
N TYR A 162 -15.26 23.03 -3.14
CA TYR A 162 -14.30 23.57 -4.11
C TYR A 162 -13.07 24.08 -3.39
N LEU A 163 -11.91 23.56 -3.77
CA LEU A 163 -10.62 23.98 -3.22
C LEU A 163 -9.72 24.52 -4.32
N GLU A 164 -8.85 25.45 -3.95
CA GLU A 164 -7.76 25.97 -4.78
C GLU A 164 -6.45 25.45 -4.20
N ALA A 165 -5.62 24.81 -5.01
CA ALA A 165 -4.29 24.35 -4.61
C ALA A 165 -3.22 24.79 -5.62
N PRO A 166 -1.96 24.98 -5.19
CA PRO A 166 -0.85 25.22 -6.10
C PRO A 166 -0.74 24.12 -7.17
N VAL A 167 -0.38 24.50 -8.39
CA VAL A 167 -0.27 23.65 -9.60
C VAL A 167 -1.60 23.08 -10.11
N TRP A 168 -2.38 22.41 -9.27
CA TRP A 168 -3.66 21.82 -9.69
C TRP A 168 -4.72 22.90 -9.95
N GLY A 169 -4.72 24.00 -9.19
CA GLY A 169 -5.74 25.04 -9.29
C GLY A 169 -7.11 24.59 -8.77
N ARG A 170 -8.16 25.34 -9.13
CA ARG A 170 -9.52 25.09 -8.65
C ARG A 170 -10.05 23.71 -9.05
N SER A 171 -10.39 22.90 -8.05
CA SER A 171 -10.92 21.54 -8.24
C SER A 171 -12.15 21.28 -7.36
N LYS A 172 -13.07 20.43 -7.84
CA LYS A 172 -14.22 19.97 -7.06
C LYS A 172 -13.82 18.70 -6.31
N ILE A 173 -13.64 18.83 -5.01
CA ILE A 173 -13.07 17.81 -4.14
C ILE A 173 -14.16 17.07 -3.40
N PHE A 174 -14.16 15.75 -3.50
CA PHE A 174 -14.98 14.87 -2.68
C PHE A 174 -14.29 14.63 -1.34
N TYR A 175 -15.06 14.66 -0.27
CA TYR A 175 -14.59 14.27 1.05
C TYR A 175 -15.68 13.57 1.84
N GLU A 176 -15.25 12.73 2.76
CA GLU A 176 -16.10 12.02 3.71
C GLU A 176 -15.74 12.45 5.13
N SER A 177 -16.73 12.39 6.02
CA SER A 177 -16.53 12.65 7.44
C SER A 177 -17.33 11.69 8.31
N SER A 178 -16.82 11.39 9.50
CA SER A 178 -17.52 10.61 10.53
C SER A 178 -17.00 10.94 11.93
N GLY A 179 -17.74 10.52 12.95
CA GLY A 179 -17.36 10.73 14.36
C GLY A 179 -17.67 12.12 14.89
N ASP A 180 -17.68 12.24 16.21
CA ASP A 180 -18.08 13.42 16.98
C ASP A 180 -17.11 13.74 18.13
N GLY A 181 -15.96 13.06 18.16
CA GLY A 181 -14.95 13.28 19.19
C GLY A 181 -14.17 14.59 19.02
N LYS A 182 -13.52 15.04 20.10
CA LYS A 182 -12.91 16.39 20.18
C LYS A 182 -11.71 16.61 19.26
N GLN A 183 -11.01 15.56 18.84
CA GLN A 183 -9.81 15.68 18.00
C GLN A 183 -10.18 15.58 16.53
N ALA A 184 -9.94 16.64 15.76
CA ALA A 184 -10.01 16.55 14.31
C ALA A 184 -8.82 15.76 13.76
N ILE A 185 -9.07 14.82 12.85
CA ILE A 185 -8.01 14.12 12.11
C ILE A 185 -8.37 14.06 10.63
N VAL A 186 -7.39 14.32 9.76
CA VAL A 186 -7.53 14.25 8.32
C VAL A 186 -6.68 13.10 7.81
N PHE A 187 -7.32 12.15 7.14
CA PHE A 187 -6.70 11.00 6.50
C PHE A 187 -6.41 11.27 5.02
N LEU A 188 -5.25 10.82 4.57
CA LEU A 188 -4.73 11.05 3.23
C LEU A 188 -4.43 9.69 2.56
N HIS A 189 -5.07 9.42 1.43
CA HIS A 189 -4.95 8.13 0.73
C HIS A 189 -3.57 7.92 0.10
N THR A 190 -3.27 6.65 -0.18
CA THR A 190 -2.06 6.22 -0.91
C THR A 190 -2.15 6.55 -2.40
N ALA A 191 -1.02 6.38 -3.11
CA ALA A 191 -0.90 6.66 -4.54
C ALA A 191 -1.97 5.93 -5.37
N GLY A 192 -2.64 6.63 -6.28
CA GLY A 192 -3.61 6.02 -7.19
C GLY A 192 -4.89 5.48 -6.53
N SER A 193 -5.13 5.78 -5.25
CA SER A 193 -6.30 5.34 -4.50
C SER A 193 -7.15 6.53 -4.08
N ASP A 194 -8.10 6.32 -3.18
CA ASP A 194 -9.04 7.33 -2.68
C ASP A 194 -9.44 7.12 -1.20
N SER A 195 -10.32 7.97 -0.68
CA SER A 195 -10.76 8.01 0.73
C SER A 195 -11.35 6.71 1.25
N ARG A 196 -11.80 5.80 0.37
CA ARG A 196 -12.34 4.47 0.75
C ARG A 196 -11.34 3.65 1.55
N GLN A 197 -10.04 3.92 1.43
CA GLN A 197 -9.00 3.27 2.23
C GLN A 197 -9.17 3.45 3.74
N TYR A 198 -9.89 4.48 4.19
CA TYR A 198 -10.07 4.77 5.61
C TYR A 198 -11.44 4.38 6.16
N HIS A 199 -12.33 3.78 5.36
CA HIS A 199 -13.70 3.44 5.77
C HIS A 199 -13.75 2.54 7.01
N GLY A 200 -12.87 1.54 7.10
CA GLY A 200 -12.79 0.67 8.28
C GLY A 200 -12.46 1.44 9.57
N VAL A 201 -11.51 2.36 9.50
CA VAL A 201 -11.11 3.23 10.63
C VAL A 201 -12.21 4.24 10.94
N MET A 202 -12.83 4.84 9.92
CA MET A 202 -13.86 5.86 10.05
C MET A 202 -15.19 5.31 10.59
N ASN A 203 -15.44 4.00 10.45
CA ASN A 203 -16.58 3.31 11.04
C ASN A 203 -16.32 2.78 12.47
N ASP A 204 -15.06 2.57 12.86
CA ASP A 204 -14.72 2.05 14.20
C ASP A 204 -15.27 2.95 15.32
N ALA A 205 -16.04 2.35 16.24
CA ALA A 205 -16.74 3.09 17.29
C ALA A 205 -15.80 3.81 18.26
N ARG A 206 -14.60 3.26 18.53
CA ARG A 206 -13.59 3.89 19.39
C ARG A 206 -13.05 5.14 18.71
N MET A 207 -12.77 5.04 17.41
CA MET A 207 -12.31 6.16 16.60
C MET A 207 -13.37 7.26 16.49
N ARG A 208 -14.63 6.91 16.18
CA ARG A 208 -15.74 7.88 16.08
C ARG A 208 -15.98 8.64 17.38
N LYS A 209 -15.88 7.96 18.53
CA LYS A 209 -16.00 8.59 19.85
C LYS A 209 -14.83 9.52 20.19
N LYS A 210 -13.62 9.19 19.71
CA LYS A 210 -12.38 9.93 20.03
C LYS A 210 -12.16 11.13 19.11
N CYS A 211 -12.52 10.99 17.84
CA CYS A 211 -12.18 11.93 16.78
C CYS A 211 -13.38 12.36 15.94
N THR A 212 -13.32 13.57 15.41
CA THR A 212 -14.03 13.93 14.17
C THR A 212 -13.06 13.68 13.02
N MET A 213 -13.39 12.70 12.18
CA MET A 213 -12.53 12.20 11.12
C MET A 213 -12.96 12.76 9.78
N TYR A 214 -11.97 13.07 8.95
CA TYR A 214 -12.15 13.51 7.57
C TYR A 214 -11.21 12.73 6.66
N ALA A 215 -11.65 12.39 5.46
CA ALA A 215 -10.80 11.89 4.39
C ALA A 215 -11.26 12.55 3.08
N PHE A 216 -10.34 12.96 2.23
CA PHE A 216 -10.69 13.57 0.94
C PHE A 216 -9.89 12.92 -0.19
N ASP A 217 -10.48 12.93 -1.38
CA ASP A 217 -9.84 12.45 -2.60
C ASP A 217 -9.03 13.59 -3.21
N LEU A 218 -7.75 13.37 -3.53
CA LEU A 218 -6.95 14.34 -4.27
C LEU A 218 -7.60 14.71 -5.62
N PRO A 219 -7.29 15.86 -6.22
CA PRO A 219 -7.78 16.20 -7.56
C PRO A 219 -7.59 15.04 -8.55
N GLY A 220 -8.65 14.69 -9.28
CA GLY A 220 -8.65 13.58 -10.26
C GLY A 220 -8.68 12.16 -9.67
N HIS A 221 -8.70 12.00 -8.35
CA HIS A 221 -8.79 10.70 -7.68
C HIS A 221 -10.21 10.38 -7.25
N GLY A 222 -10.54 9.09 -7.16
CA GLY A 222 -11.81 8.61 -6.61
C GLY A 222 -13.00 9.35 -7.21
N ARG A 223 -13.70 10.11 -6.36
CA ARG A 223 -14.88 10.91 -6.74
C ARG A 223 -14.54 12.39 -6.94
N SER A 224 -13.32 12.83 -6.62
CA SER A 224 -12.84 14.18 -6.90
C SER A 224 -12.66 14.40 -8.40
N PHE A 225 -13.03 15.59 -8.85
CA PHE A 225 -12.89 15.96 -10.25
C PHE A 225 -11.42 16.34 -10.52
N PRO A 226 -10.89 16.06 -11.72
CA PRO A 226 -9.63 16.65 -12.13
C PRO A 226 -9.78 18.17 -12.22
N SER A 227 -8.66 18.88 -12.11
CA SER A 227 -8.68 20.33 -12.27
C SER A 227 -8.98 20.74 -13.72
N ARG A 228 -9.32 22.01 -13.94
CA ARG A 228 -9.58 22.52 -15.30
C ARG A 228 -8.35 22.50 -16.22
N SER A 229 -7.15 22.54 -15.64
CA SER A 229 -5.88 22.50 -16.36
C SER A 229 -5.36 21.08 -16.60
N TYR A 230 -6.07 20.06 -16.10
CA TYR A 230 -5.67 18.66 -16.20
C TYR A 230 -5.87 18.10 -17.61
N PHE A 231 -4.85 17.40 -18.11
CA PHE A 231 -4.94 16.54 -19.29
C PHE A 231 -4.82 15.07 -18.86
N PRO A 232 -5.62 14.15 -19.43
CA PRO A 232 -5.49 12.71 -19.16
C PRO A 232 -4.05 12.23 -19.36
N GLY A 233 -3.49 11.53 -18.37
CA GLY A 233 -2.11 11.02 -18.40
C GLY A 233 -1.02 12.03 -18.03
N ALA A 234 -1.39 13.27 -17.67
CA ALA A 234 -0.48 14.33 -17.24
C ALA A 234 -0.65 14.70 -15.75
N HIS A 235 -1.15 13.76 -14.93
CA HIS A 235 -1.16 13.94 -13.48
C HIS A 235 0.26 14.10 -12.95
N THR A 236 0.46 15.08 -12.07
CA THR A 236 1.72 15.30 -11.36
C THR A 236 1.41 15.71 -9.94
N ASN A 237 2.21 15.22 -9.01
CA ASN A 237 2.12 15.57 -7.61
C ASN A 237 3.44 16.24 -7.14
N THR A 238 3.33 17.32 -6.36
CA THR A 238 4.48 18.07 -5.84
C THR A 238 4.23 18.42 -4.37
N GLU A 239 5.28 18.72 -3.60
CA GLU A 239 5.11 19.11 -2.19
C GLU A 239 4.16 20.31 -2.06
N ASP A 240 4.32 21.34 -2.90
CA ASP A 240 3.48 22.55 -2.84
C ASP A 240 2.02 22.28 -3.17
N SER A 241 1.75 21.42 -4.16
CA SER A 241 0.38 21.00 -4.50
C SER A 241 -0.25 20.21 -3.37
N TYR A 242 0.49 19.25 -2.81
CA TYR A 242 -0.03 18.32 -1.83
C TYR A 242 -0.22 19.00 -0.47
N VAL A 243 0.78 19.73 0.03
CA VAL A 243 0.62 20.54 1.26
C VAL A 243 -0.43 21.63 1.06
N GLY A 244 -0.46 22.27 -0.10
CA GLY A 244 -1.40 23.34 -0.41
C GLY A 244 -2.85 22.87 -0.44
N ILE A 245 -3.17 21.70 -1.02
CA ILE A 245 -4.55 21.17 -0.99
C ILE A 245 -4.97 20.78 0.44
N ILE A 246 -4.04 20.25 1.26
CA ILE A 246 -4.32 19.92 2.66
C ILE A 246 -4.62 21.20 3.45
N ALA A 247 -3.79 22.24 3.28
CA ALA A 247 -4.00 23.54 3.91
C ALA A 247 -5.34 24.18 3.47
N ALA A 248 -5.67 24.11 2.17
CA ALA A 248 -6.92 24.60 1.63
C ALA A 248 -8.14 23.85 2.22
N PHE A 249 -8.05 22.52 2.35
CA PHE A 249 -9.09 21.70 2.96
C PHE A 249 -9.30 22.06 4.43
N VAL A 250 -8.22 22.08 5.22
CA VAL A 250 -8.23 22.44 6.65
C VAL A 250 -8.84 23.82 6.87
N LYS A 251 -8.41 24.82 6.09
CA LYS A 251 -8.93 26.18 6.15
C LYS A 251 -10.41 26.25 5.77
N THR A 252 -10.80 25.62 4.67
CA THR A 252 -12.17 25.72 4.12
C THR A 252 -13.20 25.07 5.03
N LEU A 253 -12.85 23.95 5.68
CA LEU A 253 -13.72 23.30 6.67
C LEU A 253 -13.59 23.90 8.08
N GLY A 254 -12.70 24.88 8.28
CA GLY A 254 -12.49 25.52 9.57
C GLY A 254 -11.94 24.57 10.64
N LEU A 255 -11.17 23.54 10.23
CA LEU A 255 -10.64 22.55 11.16
C LEU A 255 -9.58 23.20 12.05
N ARG A 256 -9.73 23.09 13.36
CA ARG A 256 -8.80 23.66 14.33
C ARG A 256 -7.84 22.59 14.81
N ARG A 257 -6.54 22.80 14.57
CA ARG A 257 -5.47 21.94 15.08
C ARG A 257 -5.67 20.44 14.73
N PRO A 258 -5.95 20.10 13.46
CA PRO A 258 -6.10 18.71 13.07
C PRO A 258 -4.78 17.94 13.21
N ILE A 259 -4.91 16.64 13.40
CA ILE A 259 -3.83 15.67 13.14
C ILE A 259 -3.90 15.30 11.66
N ILE A 260 -2.77 15.25 10.96
CA ILE A 260 -2.71 14.82 9.56
C ILE A 260 -2.07 13.43 9.51
N CYS A 261 -2.77 12.46 8.92
CA CYS A 261 -2.39 11.04 8.92
C CYS A 261 -2.50 10.48 7.50
N GLY A 262 -1.52 9.72 7.04
CA GLY A 262 -1.47 9.25 5.66
C GLY A 262 -0.42 8.17 5.44
N ALA A 263 -0.66 7.26 4.50
CA ALA A 263 0.26 6.18 4.14
C ALA A 263 1.05 6.43 2.85
N SER A 264 2.25 5.86 2.74
CA SER A 264 3.05 5.85 1.51
C SER A 264 3.48 7.27 1.09
N MET A 265 3.12 7.73 -0.11
CA MET A 265 3.27 9.14 -0.52
C MET A 265 2.67 10.11 0.51
N ALA A 266 1.56 9.73 1.14
CA ALA A 266 0.93 10.55 2.15
C ALA A 266 1.66 10.48 3.50
N GLY A 267 2.45 9.43 3.75
CA GLY A 267 3.41 9.38 4.86
C GLY A 267 4.53 10.41 4.66
N GLN A 268 5.09 10.50 3.45
CA GLN A 268 6.07 11.53 3.10
C GLN A 268 5.48 12.95 3.21
N VAL A 269 4.27 13.17 2.68
CA VAL A 269 3.65 14.51 2.82
C VAL A 269 3.30 14.83 4.26
N CYS A 270 3.00 13.86 5.14
CA CYS A 270 2.86 14.12 6.57
C CYS A 270 4.16 14.71 7.17
N LEU A 271 5.34 14.24 6.77
CA LEU A 271 6.61 14.85 7.19
C LEU A 271 6.77 16.27 6.63
N ALA A 272 6.39 16.51 5.37
CA ALA A 272 6.37 17.85 4.78
C ALA A 272 5.40 18.80 5.52
N VAL A 273 4.23 18.29 5.91
CA VAL A 273 3.25 19.00 6.74
C VAL A 273 3.82 19.31 8.12
N ALA A 274 4.58 18.41 8.75
CA ALA A 274 5.22 18.70 10.03
C ALA A 274 6.23 19.87 9.93
N ILE A 275 7.03 19.89 8.85
CA ILE A 275 7.92 21.01 8.52
C ILE A 275 7.11 22.32 8.32
N ARG A 276 5.98 22.23 7.62
CA ARG A 276 5.12 23.36 7.23
C ARG A 276 3.86 23.50 8.10
N HIS A 277 3.91 23.06 9.35
CA HIS A 277 2.68 22.86 10.14
C HIS A 277 1.86 24.13 10.33
N LYS A 278 2.52 25.31 10.39
CA LYS A 278 1.86 26.63 10.51
C LYS A 278 1.03 26.98 9.28
N GLU A 279 1.50 26.63 8.10
CA GLU A 279 0.79 26.85 6.83
C GLU A 279 -0.51 26.04 6.79
N VAL A 280 -0.43 24.79 7.24
CA VAL A 280 -1.57 23.87 7.25
C VAL A 280 -2.50 24.12 8.45
N GLY A 281 -1.99 24.66 9.55
CA GLY A 281 -2.67 24.68 10.84
C GLY A 281 -2.65 23.33 11.56
N ALA A 282 -1.78 22.41 11.14
CA ALA A 282 -1.64 21.08 11.72
C ALA A 282 -1.06 21.15 13.14
N ALA A 283 -1.55 20.29 14.04
CA ALA A 283 -1.07 20.20 15.42
C ALA A 283 -0.42 18.86 15.75
N GLY A 284 -0.19 18.02 14.76
CA GLY A 284 0.53 16.77 14.86
C GLY A 284 0.39 15.99 13.55
N THR A 285 1.31 15.07 13.32
CA THR A 285 1.28 14.22 12.13
C THR A 285 1.52 12.77 12.50
N ILE A 286 0.86 11.87 11.76
CA ILE A 286 1.04 10.43 11.87
C ILE A 286 1.43 9.89 10.49
N PRO A 287 2.72 9.97 10.11
CA PRO A 287 3.22 9.33 8.89
C PRO A 287 3.08 7.82 9.01
N LEU A 288 2.31 7.21 8.11
CA LEU A 288 2.21 5.77 7.95
C LEU A 288 3.13 5.38 6.79
N GLN A 289 4.00 4.38 6.95
CA GLN A 289 4.76 3.77 5.82
C GLN A 289 5.54 4.83 5.00
N GLY A 290 6.08 5.83 5.70
CA GLY A 290 6.79 6.96 5.13
C GLY A 290 8.20 7.05 5.68
N SER A 291 9.11 7.60 4.88
CA SER A 291 10.49 7.91 5.28
C SER A 291 10.91 9.24 4.69
N GLU A 292 12.06 9.79 5.11
CA GLU A 292 12.51 11.10 4.65
C GLU A 292 12.87 11.17 3.16
N TYR A 293 13.09 10.02 2.54
CA TYR A 293 13.38 9.90 1.11
C TYR A 293 13.27 8.43 0.72
N LEU A 294 12.59 8.18 -0.39
CA LEU A 294 12.51 6.86 -1.01
C LEU A 294 12.69 7.01 -2.52
N ASN A 295 13.45 6.11 -3.13
CA ASN A 295 13.55 6.03 -4.58
C ASN A 295 13.68 4.58 -4.99
N MET A 296 12.87 4.15 -5.96
CA MET A 296 12.87 2.80 -6.50
C MET A 296 13.09 2.82 -8.01
N GLU A 297 13.83 1.84 -8.51
CA GLU A 297 13.96 1.62 -9.96
C GLU A 297 12.65 1.07 -10.52
N ARG A 298 11.78 1.96 -11.01
CA ARG A 298 10.51 1.58 -11.63
C ARG A 298 10.70 0.95 -13.01
N GLN A 299 9.90 -0.10 -13.28
CA GLN A 299 9.82 -0.78 -14.57
C GLN A 299 8.83 -0.11 -15.54
N TRP A 300 8.17 0.99 -15.12
CA TRP A 300 7.26 1.80 -15.93
C TRP A 300 6.00 1.09 -16.46
N TYR A 301 5.69 -0.11 -15.96
CA TYR A 301 4.44 -0.81 -16.28
C TYR A 301 3.19 -0.03 -15.84
N ASP A 302 3.31 0.78 -14.78
CA ASP A 302 2.27 1.67 -14.24
C ASP A 302 1.89 2.83 -15.18
N ARG A 303 2.62 3.02 -16.29
CA ARG A 303 2.30 4.00 -17.35
C ARG A 303 2.41 3.44 -18.78
N SER A 304 2.80 2.18 -18.92
CA SER A 304 3.02 1.57 -20.23
C SER A 304 1.72 1.50 -21.06
N PRO A 305 1.75 1.88 -22.35
CA PRO A 305 0.61 1.67 -23.25
C PRO A 305 0.43 0.20 -23.64
N TYR A 306 1.43 -0.65 -23.36
CA TYR A 306 1.40 -2.08 -23.68
C TYR A 306 0.90 -2.93 -22.50
N VAL A 307 0.78 -2.37 -21.30
CA VAL A 307 0.37 -3.11 -20.10
C VAL A 307 -0.97 -2.59 -19.62
N ASN A 308 -1.90 -3.51 -19.35
CA ASN A 308 -3.17 -3.18 -18.72
C ASN A 308 -2.94 -2.82 -17.25
N GLN A 309 -2.89 -1.52 -16.95
CA GLN A 309 -2.65 -0.98 -15.61
C GLN A 309 -3.75 -1.36 -14.60
N SER A 310 -4.99 -1.53 -15.05
CA SER A 310 -6.09 -1.99 -14.19
C SER A 310 -5.93 -3.45 -13.74
N LEU A 311 -5.01 -4.22 -14.34
CA LEU A 311 -4.59 -5.53 -13.85
C LEU A 311 -3.22 -5.47 -13.19
N PHE A 312 -2.26 -4.75 -13.77
CA PHE A 312 -0.90 -4.74 -13.25
C PHE A 312 -0.77 -4.04 -11.89
N ASN A 313 -1.30 -2.82 -11.76
CA ASN A 313 -1.19 -2.02 -10.55
C ASN A 313 -1.76 -2.72 -9.30
N PRO A 314 -2.99 -3.27 -9.32
CA PRO A 314 -3.53 -3.94 -8.15
C PRO A 314 -2.77 -5.22 -7.80
N GLU A 315 -2.20 -5.91 -8.78
CA GLU A 315 -1.40 -7.13 -8.56
C GLU A 315 -0.05 -6.83 -7.91
N TRP A 316 0.60 -5.75 -8.34
CA TRP A 316 1.85 -5.29 -7.75
C TRP A 316 1.67 -4.91 -6.27
N ILE A 317 0.68 -4.07 -5.97
CA ILE A 317 0.43 -3.63 -4.59
C ILE A 317 -0.12 -4.76 -3.71
N TYR A 318 -0.75 -5.78 -4.28
CA TYR A 318 -1.27 -6.91 -3.52
C TYR A 318 -0.15 -7.62 -2.76
N GLY A 319 1.05 -7.66 -3.35
CA GLY A 319 2.22 -8.26 -2.73
C GLY A 319 2.75 -7.55 -1.48
N MET A 320 2.23 -6.36 -1.16
CA MET A 320 2.66 -5.51 -0.03
C MET A 320 1.76 -5.64 1.20
N MET A 321 0.68 -6.42 1.12
CA MET A 321 -0.22 -6.68 2.24
C MET A 321 0.33 -7.76 3.17
N ALA A 322 -0.12 -7.75 4.43
CA ALA A 322 0.11 -8.89 5.31
C ALA A 322 -0.60 -10.15 4.78
N PRO A 323 0.04 -11.34 4.82
CA PRO A 323 -0.54 -12.57 4.29
C PRO A 323 -1.84 -12.96 5.01
N THR A 324 -1.98 -12.61 6.29
CA THR A 324 -3.14 -12.93 7.11
C THR A 324 -4.27 -11.90 7.04
N ALA A 325 -4.15 -10.83 6.23
CA ALA A 325 -5.21 -9.84 6.12
C ALA A 325 -6.54 -10.49 5.67
N PRO A 326 -7.71 -10.03 6.14
CA PRO A 326 -9.00 -10.52 5.69
C PRO A 326 -9.18 -10.42 4.17
N LEU A 327 -9.74 -11.46 3.55
CA LEU A 327 -9.96 -11.52 2.10
C LEU A 327 -10.77 -10.34 1.56
N ALA A 328 -11.85 -9.94 2.25
CA ALA A 328 -12.69 -8.82 1.84
C ALA A 328 -11.88 -7.50 1.70
N ASN A 329 -10.91 -7.30 2.59
CA ASN A 329 -10.06 -6.12 2.61
C ASN A 329 -8.97 -6.19 1.53
N LYS A 330 -8.37 -7.37 1.33
CA LYS A 330 -7.46 -7.62 0.19
C LYS A 330 -8.16 -7.35 -1.15
N GLN A 331 -9.40 -7.81 -1.30
CA GLN A 331 -10.23 -7.58 -2.48
C GLN A 331 -10.60 -6.11 -2.66
N LEU A 332 -10.94 -5.40 -1.57
CA LEU A 332 -11.18 -3.97 -1.62
C LEU A 332 -9.94 -3.23 -2.11
N ILE A 333 -8.76 -3.50 -1.54
CA ILE A 333 -7.51 -2.88 -1.95
C ILE A 333 -7.25 -3.16 -3.44
N TRP A 334 -7.35 -4.42 -3.87
CA TRP A 334 -7.22 -4.78 -5.29
C TRP A 334 -8.21 -3.99 -6.16
N HIS A 335 -9.47 -3.89 -5.75
CA HIS A 335 -10.49 -3.14 -6.47
C HIS A 335 -10.13 -1.65 -6.62
N LEU A 336 -9.73 -0.98 -5.54
CA LEU A 336 -9.35 0.44 -5.55
C LEU A 336 -8.23 0.70 -6.56
N TYR A 337 -7.22 -0.16 -6.59
CA TYR A 337 -6.09 -0.06 -7.51
C TYR A 337 -6.39 -0.51 -8.94
N SER A 338 -7.48 -1.24 -9.19
CA SER A 338 -7.96 -1.51 -10.55
C SER A 338 -8.77 -0.35 -11.15
N ALA A 339 -9.40 0.46 -10.30
CA ALA A 339 -10.41 1.47 -10.66
C ALA A 339 -9.83 2.88 -10.91
N GLN A 340 -8.51 2.99 -11.08
CA GLN A 340 -7.80 4.26 -11.19
C GLN A 340 -7.97 4.87 -12.58
N ALA A 341 -7.99 6.20 -12.68
CA ALA A 341 -7.85 6.85 -13.97
C ALA A 341 -6.41 6.73 -14.50
N TYR A 342 -6.27 6.62 -15.83
CA TYR A 342 -4.98 6.46 -16.50
C TYR A 342 -3.97 7.55 -16.10
N GLY A 343 -2.79 7.13 -15.66
CA GLY A 343 -1.67 8.01 -15.28
C GLY A 343 -1.74 8.63 -13.88
N ILE A 344 -2.86 8.48 -13.14
CA ILE A 344 -2.96 8.99 -11.76
C ILE A 344 -1.95 8.30 -10.84
N PHE A 345 -1.97 6.96 -10.80
CA PHE A 345 -1.03 6.20 -9.97
C PHE A 345 0.42 6.52 -10.30
N HIS A 346 0.74 6.60 -11.59
CA HIS A 346 2.09 6.98 -12.03
C HIS A 346 2.52 8.35 -11.53
N GLY A 347 1.69 9.39 -11.70
CA GLY A 347 2.03 10.75 -11.28
C GLY A 347 2.17 10.90 -9.77
N ASP A 348 1.47 10.08 -8.99
CA ASP A 348 1.66 9.98 -7.55
C ASP A 348 2.98 9.25 -7.18
N LEU A 349 3.31 8.19 -7.91
CA LEU A 349 4.59 7.49 -7.72
C LEU A 349 5.79 8.35 -8.12
N ASP A 350 5.64 9.29 -9.06
CA ASP A 350 6.67 10.29 -9.36
C ASP A 350 6.99 11.16 -8.14
N PHE A 351 5.99 11.52 -7.35
CA PHE A 351 6.20 12.21 -6.07
C PHE A 351 6.84 11.28 -5.04
N TYR A 352 6.29 10.07 -4.88
CA TYR A 352 6.74 9.13 -3.85
C TYR A 352 8.19 8.65 -4.04
N PHE A 353 8.57 8.39 -5.29
CA PHE A 353 9.87 7.88 -5.67
C PHE A 353 10.74 8.97 -6.28
N GLY A 354 11.53 9.62 -5.42
CA GLY A 354 12.48 10.65 -5.80
C GLY A 354 11.91 12.06 -5.97
N GLY A 355 10.58 12.23 -5.98
CA GLY A 355 9.94 13.55 -6.12
C GLY A 355 9.91 14.38 -4.84
N TRP A 356 10.01 13.76 -3.67
CA TRP A 356 10.14 14.44 -2.38
C TRP A 356 11.43 14.04 -1.65
N ASP A 357 12.16 15.04 -1.12
CA ASP A 357 13.39 14.83 -0.35
C ASP A 357 13.41 15.67 0.93
N GLY A 358 13.22 15.00 2.05
CA GLY A 358 13.26 15.56 3.40
C GLY A 358 14.61 15.44 4.10
N ARG A 359 15.62 14.78 3.52
CA ARG A 359 16.86 14.38 4.25
C ARG A 359 17.58 15.52 4.95
N THR A 360 17.55 16.72 4.38
CA THR A 360 18.22 17.93 4.92
C THR A 360 17.30 18.80 5.79
N ARG A 361 16.03 18.44 5.93
CA ARG A 361 14.97 19.30 6.48
C ARG A 361 14.26 18.69 7.68
N ILE A 362 14.10 17.37 7.75
CA ILE A 362 13.35 16.71 8.82
C ILE A 362 13.89 17.00 10.24
N ALA A 363 15.21 17.22 10.37
CA ALA A 363 15.84 17.48 11.66
C ALA A 363 15.42 18.82 12.27
N SER A 364 14.85 19.74 11.47
CA SER A 364 14.33 21.01 11.94
C SER A 364 12.85 20.98 12.33
N ILE A 365 12.19 19.81 12.30
CA ILE A 365 10.80 19.68 12.72
C ILE A 365 10.73 19.96 14.23
N ASP A 366 9.94 20.98 14.60
CA ASP A 366 9.63 21.27 15.99
C ASP A 366 8.48 20.38 16.48
N THR A 367 8.84 19.28 17.14
CA THR A 367 7.88 18.31 17.69
C THR A 367 7.11 18.81 18.91
N GLN A 368 7.47 19.96 19.50
CA GLN A 368 6.65 20.61 20.52
C GLN A 368 5.46 21.33 19.89
N SER A 369 5.65 21.92 18.72
CA SER A 369 4.57 22.58 17.96
C SER A 369 3.75 21.58 17.15
N CYS A 370 4.41 20.58 16.55
CA CYS A 370 3.78 19.56 15.71
C CYS A 370 4.42 18.18 15.97
N PRO A 371 3.94 17.43 16.98
CA PRO A 371 4.50 16.12 17.30
C PRO A 371 4.34 15.15 16.12
N VAL A 372 5.33 14.26 15.95
CA VAL A 372 5.38 13.27 14.87
C VAL A 372 5.40 11.86 15.48
N TYR A 373 4.43 11.03 15.13
CA TYR A 373 4.40 9.62 15.52
C TYR A 373 4.26 8.75 14.28
N MET A 374 5.34 8.08 13.89
CA MET A 374 5.40 7.25 12.70
C MET A 374 4.96 5.82 12.99
N LEU A 375 4.23 5.21 12.05
CA LEU A 375 3.78 3.82 12.14
C LEU A 375 4.14 3.08 10.85
N THR A 376 4.66 1.86 10.94
CA THR A 376 5.00 1.05 9.76
C THR A 376 4.62 -0.40 9.99
N GLY A 377 3.94 -1.01 9.02
CA GLY A 377 3.58 -2.43 9.07
C GLY A 377 4.81 -3.32 8.91
N GLU A 378 4.87 -4.40 9.67
CA GLU A 378 5.95 -5.40 9.61
C GLU A 378 6.16 -5.98 8.20
N TYR A 379 5.08 -6.15 7.44
CA TYR A 379 5.09 -6.76 6.10
C TYR A 379 5.38 -5.78 4.96
N ASP A 380 5.57 -4.49 5.25
CA ASP A 380 5.89 -3.50 4.22
C ASP A 380 7.34 -3.61 3.76
N TRP A 381 7.56 -4.26 2.62
CA TRP A 381 8.86 -4.32 1.97
C TRP A 381 9.17 -3.08 1.12
N SER A 382 8.18 -2.23 0.84
CA SER A 382 8.36 -1.04 0.01
C SER A 382 9.00 0.12 0.80
N ASN A 383 8.55 0.33 2.04
CA ASN A 383 9.13 1.26 2.99
C ASN A 383 9.26 0.54 4.33
N THR A 384 10.40 -0.08 4.56
CA THR A 384 10.56 -1.01 5.69
C THR A 384 10.49 -0.29 7.04
N PRO A 385 10.11 -1.00 8.13
CA PRO A 385 10.14 -0.44 9.48
C PRO A 385 11.50 0.19 9.86
N GLU A 386 12.61 -0.37 9.38
CA GLU A 386 13.95 0.16 9.62
C GLU A 386 14.18 1.50 8.92
N MET A 387 13.58 1.71 7.74
CA MET A 387 13.66 2.99 7.03
C MET A 387 12.93 4.08 7.81
N SER A 388 11.69 3.82 8.21
CA SER A 388 10.90 4.73 9.04
C SER A 388 11.54 5.00 10.40
N GLN A 389 12.17 3.99 11.02
CA GLN A 389 12.91 4.18 12.27
C GLN A 389 14.09 5.13 12.07
N LYS A 390 14.89 4.93 11.01
CA LYS A 390 16.00 5.85 10.67
C LYS A 390 15.53 7.27 10.40
N THR A 391 14.32 7.44 9.86
CA THR A 391 13.68 8.76 9.72
C THR A 391 13.38 9.37 11.09
N ALA A 392 12.67 8.64 11.94
CA ALA A 392 12.26 9.11 13.25
C ALA A 392 13.46 9.46 14.15
N ASP A 393 14.53 8.67 14.11
CA ASP A 393 15.76 8.92 14.87
C ASP A 393 16.44 10.26 14.53
N LYS A 394 16.17 10.80 13.32
CA LYS A 394 16.70 12.10 12.87
C LYS A 394 15.82 13.28 13.27
N ILE A 395 14.62 13.03 13.80
CA ILE A 395 13.65 14.06 14.19
C ILE A 395 13.60 14.12 15.72
N PRO A 396 14.16 15.16 16.36
CA PRO A 396 14.15 15.27 17.82
C PRO A 396 12.72 15.17 18.40
N GLY A 397 12.48 14.18 19.25
CA GLY A 397 11.17 13.97 19.90
C GLY A 397 10.12 13.23 19.07
N ALA A 398 10.44 12.80 17.84
CA ALA A 398 9.55 11.90 17.10
C ALA A 398 9.56 10.48 17.68
N MET A 399 8.48 9.75 17.45
CA MET A 399 8.39 8.32 17.73
C MET A 399 8.20 7.52 16.45
N HIS A 400 8.65 6.27 16.46
CA HIS A 400 8.29 5.27 15.47
C HIS A 400 7.88 3.97 16.16
N LYS A 401 6.88 3.28 15.59
CA LYS A 401 6.47 1.95 16.01
C LYS A 401 6.18 1.05 14.81
N ALA A 402 6.86 -0.08 14.75
CA ALA A 402 6.48 -1.17 13.86
C ALA A 402 5.17 -1.81 14.35
N MET A 403 4.28 -2.15 13.41
CA MET A 403 2.97 -2.74 13.69
C MET A 403 2.98 -4.21 13.22
N PRO A 404 3.00 -5.16 14.16
CA PRO A 404 3.00 -6.58 13.83
C PRO A 404 1.79 -6.98 13.00
N ASP A 405 1.99 -7.94 12.10
CA ASP A 405 0.93 -8.52 11.24
C ASP A 405 0.17 -7.52 10.34
N LEU A 406 0.75 -6.35 10.09
CA LEU A 406 0.26 -5.36 9.13
C LEU A 406 1.29 -5.15 8.02
N GLY A 407 0.83 -4.81 6.81
CA GLY A 407 1.64 -4.49 5.64
C GLY A 407 1.57 -3.00 5.31
N HIS A 408 1.52 -2.70 4.00
CA HIS A 408 1.59 -1.32 3.52
C HIS A 408 0.28 -0.53 3.66
N PHE A 409 -0.86 -1.22 3.82
CA PHE A 409 -2.19 -0.60 3.79
C PHE A 409 -2.94 -0.78 5.11
N PRO A 410 -2.36 -0.45 6.27
CA PRO A 410 -2.87 -0.90 7.58
C PRO A 410 -4.31 -0.47 7.85
N ALA A 411 -4.69 0.74 7.41
CA ALA A 411 -6.05 1.28 7.58
C ALA A 411 -7.12 0.54 6.78
N THR A 412 -6.74 -0.10 5.67
CA THR A 412 -7.65 -0.83 4.79
C THR A 412 -7.50 -2.33 4.97
N GLU A 413 -6.28 -2.85 5.01
CA GLU A 413 -6.00 -4.29 5.00
C GLU A 413 -6.48 -4.97 6.28
N ASN A 414 -6.29 -4.35 7.45
CA ASN A 414 -6.84 -4.86 8.70
C ASN A 414 -7.08 -3.72 9.72
N PRO A 415 -8.23 -3.02 9.61
CA PRO A 415 -8.57 -1.91 10.49
C PRO A 415 -8.63 -2.32 11.96
N ALA A 416 -9.04 -3.56 12.27
CA ALA A 416 -9.17 -4.05 13.64
C ALA A 416 -7.80 -4.10 14.35
N LYS A 417 -6.76 -4.57 13.65
CA LYS A 417 -5.37 -4.56 14.15
C LYS A 417 -4.76 -3.16 14.13
N PHE A 418 -5.09 -2.33 13.14
CA PHE A 418 -4.51 -0.98 13.00
C PHE A 418 -5.02 0.03 14.04
N VAL A 419 -6.33 0.06 14.32
CA VAL A 419 -6.94 1.10 15.17
C VAL A 419 -6.28 1.25 16.54
N PRO A 420 -5.91 0.18 17.28
CA PRO A 420 -5.16 0.31 18.53
C PRO A 420 -3.86 1.12 18.40
N HIS A 421 -3.07 0.89 17.35
CA HIS A 421 -1.83 1.63 17.09
C HIS A 421 -2.11 3.10 16.75
N LEU A 422 -3.16 3.36 15.97
CA LEU A 422 -3.57 4.72 15.63
C LEU A 422 -4.04 5.49 16.87
N ILE A 423 -4.80 4.87 17.77
CA ILE A 423 -5.25 5.49 19.02
C ILE A 423 -4.05 5.86 19.89
N GLU A 424 -3.07 4.98 20.03
CA GLU A 424 -1.82 5.24 20.78
C GLU A 424 -1.06 6.44 20.21
N ALA A 425 -0.91 6.53 18.89
CA ALA A 425 -0.28 7.68 18.24
C ALA A 425 -1.05 8.98 18.48
N ILE A 426 -2.39 8.95 18.41
CA ILE A 426 -3.24 10.10 18.73
C ILE A 426 -3.07 10.53 20.19
N ASP A 427 -3.07 9.58 21.13
CA ASP A 427 -2.89 9.85 22.56
C ASP A 427 -1.52 10.47 22.85
N HIS A 428 -0.46 9.97 22.20
CA HIS A 428 0.86 10.57 22.31
C HIS A 428 0.87 12.02 21.84
N ILE A 429 0.33 12.32 20.66
CA ILE A 429 0.27 13.69 20.12
C ILE A 429 -0.51 14.61 21.08
N GLN A 430 -1.64 14.14 21.61
CA GLN A 430 -2.45 14.90 22.57
C GLN A 430 -1.68 15.19 23.87
N ARG A 431 -0.94 14.20 24.38
CA ARG A 431 -0.12 14.33 25.58
C ARG A 431 1.00 15.35 25.39
N VAL A 432 1.82 15.23 24.34
CA VAL A 432 2.92 16.17 24.06
C VAL A 432 2.39 17.60 23.98
N ARG A 433 1.29 17.82 23.25
CA ARG A 433 0.67 19.16 23.16
C ARG A 433 0.21 19.71 24.50
N SER A 434 -0.31 18.85 25.38
CA SER A 434 -0.76 19.27 26.71
C SER A 434 0.42 19.68 27.61
N GLU A 435 1.53 18.96 27.50
CA GLU A 435 2.79 19.24 28.23
C GLU A 435 3.40 20.56 27.74
N SER A 436 3.51 20.78 26.42
CA SER A 436 4.04 22.02 25.84
C SER A 436 3.19 23.26 26.19
N LEU A 437 1.86 23.12 26.28
CA LEU A 437 0.99 24.21 26.75
C LEU A 437 1.18 24.52 28.24
N SER A 438 1.53 23.51 29.03
CA SER A 438 1.76 23.67 30.46
C SER A 438 3.10 24.34 30.73
N THR A 439 4.15 24.01 29.97
CA THR A 439 5.46 24.67 30.07
C THR A 439 5.42 26.13 29.61
N MET A 440 4.69 26.46 28.54
CA MET A 440 4.50 27.87 28.12
C MET A 440 3.81 28.71 29.22
N ARG A 441 2.78 28.17 29.87
CA ARG A 441 2.06 28.88 30.95
C ARG A 441 2.89 29.10 32.21
N LEU A 442 3.91 28.27 32.45
CA LEU A 442 4.81 28.42 33.60
C LEU A 442 6.01 29.34 33.28
N GLY A 443 6.38 29.50 32.01
CA GLY A 443 7.46 30.37 31.56
C GLY A 443 7.11 31.87 31.53
N ASP A 444 5.83 32.21 31.30
CA ASP A 444 5.36 33.61 31.26
C ASP A 444 5.11 34.22 32.67
N GLY A 445 5.58 33.53 33.73
CA GLY A 445 5.34 33.87 35.13
C GLY A 445 6.45 34.62 35.85
N THR A 446 7.56 34.95 35.18
CA THR A 446 8.63 35.80 35.74
C THR A 446 9.32 36.58 34.61
N ASP A 447 8.88 37.81 34.40
CA ASP A 447 9.75 38.98 34.18
C ASP A 447 8.97 40.27 34.49
#